data_AF-A0A8H4YB98-F1
#
_entry.id   AF-A0A8H4YB98-F1
#
_cell.length_a   1.000
_cell.length_b   1.000
_cell.length_c   1.000
_cell.angle_alpha   90.00
_cell.angle_beta   90.00
_cell.angle_gamma   90.00
#
_symmetry.space_group_name_H-M   'P 1'
#
loop_
_entity.id
_entity.type
_entity.pdbx_description
1 polymer ?
#
loop_
_entity_poly.entity_id
_entity_poly.type
_entity_poly.pdbx_seq_one_letter_code
_entity_poly.pdbx_strand_id
1 'polypeptide(L)'
;MASVNRKLLGLAFTYPCLMHASLAVALTYDRYQSPSSSCRRSLEECYHWSQSTTLFNKRLREPINPNDRDPIWGTAAALAILTFSCPDSYTPEESWPLKHSPCDDLDWVYMINGKMSLWYLVNPLRPDSLFSVMAEAFAQMQSPLPERGIDGMSSALAAVCHLDDSSTADDNPYFYAAHAVSHILKLPDAKVTTGHIQLFIGSIVGRFKRLLLTRDSVALVLLYLWYRKAGCSIWWIKLRARVECPSICLYLQLHHKDNVALHSVLEVHAAYRIESTVFK
;
A
#
# COMPACT_ATOMS: atom_id res chain seq x y z
N MET A 1 20.92 0.12 -9.55
CA MET A 1 19.65 0.77 -9.98
C MET A 1 19.70 1.31 -11.41
N ALA A 2 20.62 2.20 -11.80
CA ALA A 2 20.60 2.83 -13.15
C ALA A 2 20.59 1.84 -14.34
N SER A 3 21.40 0.77 -14.28
CA SER A 3 21.43 -0.27 -15.33
C SER A 3 20.09 -1.04 -15.44
N VAL A 4 19.46 -1.35 -14.30
CA VAL A 4 18.15 -2.02 -14.24
C VAL A 4 17.06 -1.13 -14.84
N ASN A 5 17.04 0.15 -14.46
CA ASN A 5 16.06 1.11 -14.99
C ASN A 5 16.19 1.27 -16.51
N ARG A 6 17.42 1.29 -17.04
CA ARG A 6 17.65 1.36 -18.50
C ARG A 6 17.12 0.11 -19.21
N LYS A 7 17.35 -1.09 -18.65
CA LYS A 7 16.83 -2.34 -19.23
C LYS A 7 15.30 -2.40 -19.17
N LEU A 8 14.69 -1.98 -18.06
CA LEU A 8 13.23 -1.91 -17.93
C LEU A 8 12.62 -0.91 -18.92
N LEU A 9 13.27 0.25 -19.12
CA LEU A 9 12.89 1.20 -20.17
C LEU A 9 13.00 0.57 -21.57
N GLY A 10 14.05 -0.22 -21.84
CA GLY A 10 14.18 -0.99 -23.07
C GLY A 10 12.99 -1.92 -23.33
N LEU A 11 12.51 -2.61 -22.28
CA LEU A 11 11.31 -3.46 -22.38
C LEU A 11 10.04 -2.65 -22.69
N ALA A 12 9.92 -1.42 -22.18
CA ALA A 12 8.77 -0.57 -22.48
C ALA A 12 8.62 -0.27 -23.98
N PHE A 13 9.71 -0.25 -24.77
CA PHE A 13 9.61 -0.06 -26.22
C PHE A 13 9.10 -1.29 -26.99
N THR A 14 9.13 -2.47 -26.36
CA THR A 14 8.76 -3.74 -27.00
C THR A 14 7.49 -4.36 -26.42
N TYR A 15 7.06 -3.91 -25.24
CA TYR A 15 5.87 -4.38 -24.54
C TYR A 15 4.88 -3.22 -24.31
N PRO A 16 3.86 -3.06 -25.17
CA PRO A 16 2.93 -1.93 -25.09
C PRO A 16 2.20 -1.78 -23.75
N CYS A 17 1.85 -2.88 -23.08
CA CYS A 17 1.25 -2.81 -21.74
C CYS A 17 2.19 -2.14 -20.72
N LEU A 18 3.48 -2.52 -20.72
CA LEU A 18 4.49 -1.92 -19.86
C LEU A 18 4.77 -0.46 -20.24
N MET A 19 4.76 -0.13 -21.54
CA MET A 19 4.89 1.24 -22.04
C MET A 19 3.83 2.15 -21.43
N HIS A 20 2.55 1.77 -21.62
CA HIS A 20 1.41 2.53 -21.13
C HIS A 20 1.43 2.61 -19.59
N ALA A 21 1.77 1.52 -18.89
CA ALA A 21 1.90 1.54 -17.44
C ALA A 21 2.99 2.53 -16.96
N SER A 22 4.14 2.53 -17.64
CA SER A 22 5.27 3.40 -17.30
C SER A 22 4.93 4.88 -17.52
N LEU A 23 4.25 5.20 -18.62
CA LEU A 23 3.79 6.56 -18.91
C LEU A 23 2.75 7.03 -17.90
N ALA A 24 1.78 6.17 -17.53
CA ALA A 24 0.83 6.49 -16.48
C ALA A 24 1.53 6.76 -15.14
N VAL A 25 2.47 5.92 -14.72
CA VAL A 25 3.23 6.12 -13.47
C VAL A 25 4.02 7.44 -13.51
N ALA A 26 4.62 7.77 -14.65
CA ALA A 26 5.34 9.04 -14.81
C ALA A 26 4.42 10.25 -14.66
N LEU A 27 3.23 10.23 -15.28
CA LEU A 27 2.21 11.27 -15.16
C LEU A 27 1.69 11.39 -13.72
N THR A 28 1.45 10.26 -13.04
CA THR A 28 1.06 10.24 -11.63
C THR A 28 2.16 10.82 -10.72
N TYR A 29 3.43 10.55 -11.01
CA TYR A 29 4.55 11.10 -10.26
C TYR A 29 4.73 12.62 -10.49
N ASP A 30 4.49 13.09 -11.71
CA ASP A 30 4.49 14.53 -12.03
C ASP A 30 3.37 15.27 -11.27
N ARG A 31 2.17 14.68 -11.23
CA ARG A 31 1.05 15.16 -10.40
C ARG A 31 1.38 15.17 -8.90
N TYR A 32 2.14 14.19 -8.42
CA TYR A 32 2.59 14.16 -7.02
C TYR A 32 3.55 15.32 -6.69
N GLN A 33 4.43 15.68 -7.62
CA GLN A 33 5.41 16.75 -7.43
C GLN A 33 4.82 18.15 -7.61
N SER A 34 3.79 18.28 -8.44
CA SER A 34 3.18 19.57 -8.79
C SER A 34 2.43 20.19 -7.59
N PRO A 35 2.89 21.34 -7.06
CA PRO A 35 2.29 21.97 -5.87
C PRO A 35 0.91 22.60 -6.11
N SER A 36 0.55 22.85 -7.37
CA SER A 36 -0.59 23.65 -7.80
C SER A 36 -1.60 22.91 -8.68
N SER A 37 -1.29 21.67 -9.09
CA SER A 37 -2.24 20.87 -9.87
C SER A 37 -3.30 20.28 -8.96
N SER A 38 -4.56 20.34 -9.40
CA SER A 38 -5.64 19.55 -8.85
C SER A 38 -5.18 18.13 -8.52
N CYS A 39 -5.60 17.56 -7.37
CA CYS A 39 -5.33 16.15 -7.07
C CYS A 39 -5.94 15.18 -8.12
N ARG A 40 -6.73 15.71 -9.06
CA ARG A 40 -7.35 14.98 -10.16
C ARG A 40 -6.34 14.52 -11.19
N ARG A 41 -6.55 13.29 -11.66
CA ARG A 41 -5.81 12.69 -12.76
C ARG A 41 -6.05 13.45 -14.06
N SER A 42 -5.02 13.56 -14.89
CA SER A 42 -5.17 14.10 -16.24
C SER A 42 -5.88 13.09 -17.17
N LEU A 43 -6.36 13.57 -18.32
CA LEU A 43 -6.97 12.69 -19.31
C LEU A 43 -5.94 11.69 -19.87
N GLU A 44 -4.71 12.15 -20.06
CA GLU A 44 -3.57 11.35 -20.53
C GLU A 44 -3.20 10.27 -19.51
N GLU A 45 -3.18 10.60 -18.21
CA GLU A 45 -2.93 9.62 -17.13
C GLU A 45 -3.98 8.50 -17.18
N CYS A 46 -5.26 8.88 -17.28
CA CYS A 46 -6.37 7.94 -17.41
C CYS A 46 -6.29 7.09 -18.68
N TYR A 47 -5.92 7.71 -19.81
CA TYR A 47 -5.76 7.03 -21.09
C TYR A 47 -4.68 5.95 -21.01
N HIS A 48 -3.48 6.31 -20.55
CA HIS A 48 -2.37 5.36 -20.44
C HIS A 48 -2.67 4.25 -19.43
N TRP A 49 -3.31 4.56 -18.31
CA TRP A 49 -3.72 3.52 -17.37
C TRP A 49 -4.73 2.55 -18.03
N SER A 50 -5.79 3.06 -18.64
CA SER A 50 -6.82 2.22 -19.30
C SER A 50 -6.23 1.31 -20.39
N GLN A 51 -5.35 1.87 -21.24
CA GLN A 51 -4.66 1.11 -22.28
C GLN A 51 -3.76 0.02 -21.68
N SER A 52 -2.97 0.36 -20.65
CA SER A 52 -2.13 -0.60 -19.93
C SER A 52 -2.96 -1.77 -19.41
N THR A 53 -4.05 -1.49 -18.69
CA THR A 53 -4.93 -2.52 -18.11
C THR A 53 -5.52 -3.43 -19.20
N THR A 54 -5.99 -2.84 -20.30
CA THR A 54 -6.60 -3.58 -21.42
C THR A 54 -5.58 -4.50 -22.09
N LEU A 55 -4.41 -3.96 -22.44
CA LEU A 55 -3.34 -4.70 -23.11
C LEU A 55 -2.73 -5.76 -22.19
N PHE A 56 -2.62 -5.47 -20.90
CA PHE A 56 -2.14 -6.42 -19.90
C PHE A 56 -3.10 -7.59 -19.74
N ASN A 57 -4.41 -7.32 -19.65
CA ASN A 57 -5.42 -8.37 -19.59
C ASN A 57 -5.37 -9.26 -20.84
N LYS A 58 -5.23 -8.68 -22.04
CA LYS A 58 -5.04 -9.43 -23.28
C LYS A 58 -3.79 -10.30 -23.21
N ARG A 59 -2.64 -9.74 -22.81
CA ARG A 59 -1.37 -10.48 -22.71
C ARG A 59 -1.47 -11.65 -21.74
N LEU A 60 -2.14 -11.50 -20.59
CA LEU A 60 -2.29 -12.59 -19.62
C LEU A 60 -3.14 -13.77 -20.11
N ARG A 61 -3.91 -13.60 -21.20
CA ARG A 61 -4.69 -14.68 -21.82
C ARG A 61 -3.88 -15.49 -22.84
N GLU A 62 -2.69 -15.03 -23.20
CA GLU A 62 -1.80 -15.70 -24.15
C GLU A 62 -0.72 -16.50 -23.39
N PRO A 63 -0.16 -17.58 -23.98
CA PRO A 63 0.95 -18.31 -23.39
C PRO A 63 2.10 -17.38 -22.98
N ILE A 64 2.69 -17.61 -21.80
CA ILE A 64 3.77 -16.78 -21.26
C ILE A 64 5.11 -17.44 -21.56
N ASN A 65 5.90 -16.83 -22.44
CA ASN A 65 7.25 -17.30 -22.74
C ASN A 65 8.24 -16.72 -21.71
N PRO A 66 9.47 -17.29 -21.61
CA PRO A 66 10.48 -16.80 -20.66
C PRO A 66 10.74 -15.29 -20.73
N ASN A 67 10.80 -14.72 -21.94
CA ASN A 67 11.08 -13.29 -22.16
C ASN A 67 9.95 -12.37 -21.67
N ASP A 68 8.73 -12.89 -21.53
CA ASP A 68 7.55 -12.11 -21.16
C ASP A 68 7.43 -11.89 -19.65
N ARG A 69 8.20 -12.63 -18.85
CA ARG A 69 8.08 -12.65 -17.38
C ARG A 69 8.39 -11.31 -16.73
N ASP A 70 9.48 -10.65 -17.13
CA ASP A 70 9.84 -9.32 -16.59
C ASP A 70 8.87 -8.21 -17.03
N PRO A 71 8.49 -8.10 -18.32
CA PRO A 71 7.46 -7.17 -18.74
C PRO A 71 6.13 -7.36 -18.00
N ILE A 72 5.71 -8.62 -17.79
CA ILE A 72 4.48 -8.92 -17.06
C ILE A 72 4.59 -8.47 -15.60
N TRP A 73 5.68 -8.81 -14.93
CA TRP A 73 5.90 -8.41 -13.53
C TRP A 73 6.00 -6.89 -13.38
N GLY A 74 6.73 -6.23 -14.28
CA GLY A 74 6.87 -4.77 -14.30
C GLY A 74 5.53 -4.07 -14.53
N THR A 75 4.72 -4.56 -15.46
CA THR A 75 3.38 -4.03 -15.71
C THR A 75 2.47 -4.20 -14.49
N ALA A 76 2.46 -5.39 -13.87
CA ALA A 76 1.68 -5.64 -12.66
C ALA A 76 2.13 -4.75 -11.48
N ALA A 77 3.45 -4.55 -11.32
CA ALA A 77 3.99 -3.65 -10.29
C ALA A 77 3.59 -2.19 -10.53
N ALA A 78 3.66 -1.72 -11.78
CA ALA A 78 3.24 -0.37 -12.15
C ALA A 78 1.74 -0.16 -11.92
N LEU A 79 0.89 -1.13 -12.30
CA LEU A 79 -0.55 -1.08 -12.03
C LEU A 79 -0.84 -1.04 -10.52
N ALA A 80 -0.12 -1.81 -9.70
CA ALA A 80 -0.26 -1.74 -8.24
C ALA A 80 0.11 -0.34 -7.69
N ILE A 81 1.18 0.29 -8.19
CA ILE A 81 1.56 1.67 -7.83
C ILE A 81 0.45 2.66 -8.22
N LEU A 82 -0.10 2.54 -9.43
CA LEU A 82 -1.17 3.41 -9.93
C LEU A 82 -2.42 3.30 -9.07
N THR A 83 -2.82 2.07 -8.73
CA THR A 83 -3.98 1.81 -7.88
C THR A 83 -3.83 2.45 -6.49
N PHE A 84 -2.65 2.41 -5.88
CA PHE A 84 -2.42 3.13 -4.63
C PHE A 84 -2.46 4.65 -4.82
N SER A 85 -1.85 5.14 -5.88
CA SER A 85 -1.63 6.58 -6.11
C SER A 85 -2.89 7.36 -6.48
N CYS A 86 -4.00 6.66 -6.69
CA CYS A 86 -5.24 7.22 -7.22
C CYS A 86 -6.41 6.81 -6.33
N PRO A 87 -6.62 7.52 -5.20
CA PRO A 87 -7.84 7.35 -4.42
C PRO A 87 -9.08 7.68 -5.26
N ASP A 88 -10.21 7.05 -4.94
CA ASP A 88 -11.47 7.27 -5.64
C ASP A 88 -12.11 8.64 -5.33
N SER A 89 -11.62 9.29 -4.27
CA SER A 89 -12.08 10.56 -3.76
C SER A 89 -10.95 11.58 -3.68
N TYR A 90 -11.32 12.86 -3.70
CA TYR A 90 -10.37 13.98 -3.61
C TYR A 90 -10.47 14.74 -2.30
N THR A 91 -11.55 14.55 -1.55
CA THR A 91 -11.74 15.09 -0.20
C THR A 91 -11.89 13.96 0.82
N PRO A 92 -11.54 14.19 2.09
CA PRO A 92 -11.73 13.22 3.17
C PRO A 92 -13.18 12.74 3.32
N GLU A 93 -14.14 13.65 3.19
CA GLU A 93 -15.58 13.41 3.39
C GLU A 93 -16.16 12.49 2.32
N GLU A 94 -15.63 12.58 1.09
CA GLU A 94 -15.99 11.71 -0.03
C GLU A 94 -15.20 10.40 -0.03
N SER A 95 -14.24 10.24 0.88
CA SER A 95 -13.36 9.08 0.95
C SER A 95 -13.90 7.98 1.85
N TRP A 96 -13.48 6.76 1.57
CA TRP A 96 -13.61 5.68 2.54
C TRP A 96 -12.71 6.00 3.77
N PRO A 97 -13.15 5.75 5.01
CA PRO A 97 -14.36 5.03 5.41
C PRO A 97 -15.65 5.86 5.54
N LEU A 98 -15.60 7.19 5.43
CA LEU A 98 -16.80 8.05 5.56
C LEU A 98 -17.82 7.84 4.43
N LYS A 99 -17.35 7.54 3.22
CA LYS A 99 -18.21 7.31 2.05
C LYS A 99 -19.16 6.13 2.31
N HIS A 100 -20.46 6.41 2.18
CA HIS A 100 -21.50 5.39 2.15
C HIS A 100 -21.65 4.82 0.74
N SER A 101 -20.66 4.03 0.32
CA SER A 101 -20.71 3.25 -0.93
C SER A 101 -21.16 1.81 -0.61
N PRO A 102 -22.05 1.21 -1.43
CA PRO A 102 -22.30 -0.23 -1.37
C PRO A 102 -21.14 -1.05 -1.96
N CYS A 103 -20.20 -0.39 -2.64
CA CYS A 103 -18.95 -1.02 -3.09
C CYS A 103 -17.98 -1.07 -1.90
N ASP A 104 -17.53 -2.27 -1.58
CA ASP A 104 -16.53 -2.57 -0.55
C ASP A 104 -15.17 -1.97 -0.96
N ASP A 105 -14.95 -0.67 -0.68
CA ASP A 105 -13.90 0.22 -1.23
C ASP A 105 -12.41 -0.17 -0.92
N LEU A 106 -12.10 -1.45 -0.71
CA LEU A 106 -10.74 -2.02 -0.61
C LEU A 106 -10.25 -2.63 -1.94
N ASP A 107 -10.72 -2.14 -3.09
CA ASP A 107 -10.31 -2.58 -4.44
C ASP A 107 -8.79 -2.55 -4.63
N TRP A 108 -8.13 -1.58 -4.00
CA TRP A 108 -6.68 -1.48 -4.02
C TRP A 108 -5.98 -2.70 -3.40
N VAL A 109 -6.54 -3.28 -2.33
CA VAL A 109 -6.04 -4.49 -1.69
C VAL A 109 -6.17 -5.69 -2.64
N TYR A 110 -7.32 -5.81 -3.31
CA TYR A 110 -7.55 -6.87 -4.28
C TYR A 110 -6.54 -6.81 -5.44
N MET A 111 -6.26 -5.61 -5.95
CA MET A 111 -5.30 -5.42 -7.04
C MET A 111 -3.88 -5.88 -6.66
N ILE A 112 -3.41 -5.55 -5.45
CA ILE A 112 -2.06 -5.93 -5.01
C ILE A 112 -1.96 -7.44 -4.80
N ASN A 113 -2.98 -8.03 -4.19
CA ASN A 113 -3.04 -9.49 -4.04
C ASN A 113 -3.12 -10.17 -5.42
N GLY A 114 -3.81 -9.53 -6.38
CA GLY A 114 -3.85 -9.96 -7.78
C GLY A 114 -2.46 -10.03 -8.42
N LYS A 115 -1.60 -9.03 -8.22
CA LYS A 115 -0.18 -9.09 -8.65
C LYS A 115 0.54 -10.30 -8.08
N MET A 116 0.31 -10.64 -6.80
CA MET A 116 0.99 -11.76 -6.15
C MET A 116 0.59 -13.12 -6.72
N SER A 117 -0.58 -13.24 -7.37
CA SER A 117 -0.94 -14.46 -8.10
C SER A 117 0.02 -14.80 -9.25
N LEU A 118 0.73 -13.80 -9.78
CA LEU A 118 1.72 -13.98 -10.85
C LEU A 118 3.09 -14.47 -10.33
N TRP A 119 3.30 -14.49 -9.01
CA TRP A 119 4.61 -14.70 -8.39
C TRP A 119 5.32 -15.96 -8.92
N TYR A 120 4.66 -17.11 -8.84
CA TYR A 120 5.23 -18.39 -9.27
C TYR A 120 5.39 -18.49 -10.79
N LEU A 121 4.52 -17.82 -11.54
CA LEU A 121 4.48 -17.85 -13.00
C LEU A 121 5.65 -17.06 -13.62
N VAL A 122 5.94 -15.88 -13.06
CA VAL A 122 7.01 -15.01 -13.56
C VAL A 122 8.32 -15.18 -12.80
N ASN A 123 8.25 -15.62 -11.54
CA ASN A 123 9.38 -15.75 -10.62
C ASN A 123 10.36 -14.56 -10.68
N PRO A 124 10.07 -13.43 -10.01
CA PRO A 124 10.92 -12.24 -10.08
C PRO A 124 12.30 -12.43 -9.41
N LEU A 125 12.49 -13.52 -8.67
CA LEU A 125 13.77 -13.88 -8.03
C LEU A 125 14.68 -14.72 -8.93
N ARG A 126 14.25 -15.11 -10.13
CA ARG A 126 15.09 -15.89 -11.05
C ARG A 126 16.38 -15.13 -11.39
N PRO A 127 17.53 -15.82 -11.56
CA PRO A 127 18.83 -15.16 -11.75
C PRO A 127 18.89 -14.22 -12.96
N ASP A 128 18.13 -14.51 -14.02
CA ASP A 128 18.05 -13.73 -15.25
C ASP A 128 17.06 -12.56 -15.18
N SER A 129 16.28 -12.42 -14.10
CA SER A 129 15.30 -11.34 -13.97
C SER A 129 15.95 -10.00 -13.64
N LEU A 130 15.46 -8.93 -14.27
CA LEU A 130 15.74 -7.56 -13.89
C LEU A 130 15.33 -7.24 -12.43
N PHE A 131 14.36 -7.97 -11.88
CA PHE A 131 13.82 -7.77 -10.54
C PHE A 131 14.53 -8.57 -9.46
N SER A 132 15.51 -9.42 -9.81
CA SER A 132 16.36 -10.13 -8.85
C SER A 132 17.09 -9.18 -7.89
N VAL A 133 17.36 -7.93 -8.32
CA VAL A 133 17.92 -6.87 -7.47
C VAL A 133 17.02 -6.49 -6.28
N MET A 134 15.75 -6.87 -6.31
CA MET A 134 14.80 -6.66 -5.22
C MET A 134 14.75 -7.84 -4.23
N ALA A 135 15.67 -8.80 -4.33
CA ALA A 135 15.67 -10.01 -3.49
C ALA A 135 15.58 -9.71 -1.99
N GLU A 136 16.31 -8.70 -1.50
CA GLU A 136 16.25 -8.30 -0.10
C GLU A 136 14.85 -7.77 0.29
N ALA A 137 14.23 -6.95 -0.57
CA ALA A 137 12.87 -6.46 -0.33
C ALA A 137 11.84 -7.60 -0.36
N PHE A 138 12.04 -8.62 -1.19
CA PHE A 138 11.20 -9.80 -1.22
C PHE A 138 11.40 -10.72 -0.01
N ALA A 139 12.63 -10.86 0.49
CA ALA A 139 12.90 -11.54 1.75
C ALA A 139 12.26 -10.81 2.94
N GLN A 140 12.31 -9.48 2.94
CA GLN A 140 11.61 -8.65 3.94
C GLN A 140 10.10 -8.86 3.91
N MET A 141 9.50 -8.94 2.71
CA MET A 141 8.06 -9.23 2.55
C MET A 141 7.65 -10.60 3.14
N GLN A 142 8.59 -11.54 3.21
CA GLN A 142 8.37 -12.89 3.75
C GLN A 142 8.96 -13.07 5.15
N SER A 143 9.37 -11.98 5.80
CA SER A 143 9.95 -12.06 7.14
C SER A 143 8.90 -12.62 8.11
N PRO A 144 9.26 -13.63 8.93
CA PRO A 144 8.32 -14.23 9.85
C PRO A 144 7.89 -13.18 10.87
N LEU A 145 6.58 -13.11 11.11
CA LEU A 145 6.02 -12.41 12.26
C LEU A 145 6.01 -13.37 13.47
N PRO A 146 6.01 -12.85 14.71
CA PRO A 146 5.92 -13.70 15.90
C PRO A 146 4.72 -14.64 15.84
N GLU A 147 4.84 -15.84 16.41
CA GLU A 147 3.71 -16.80 16.47
C GLU A 147 2.77 -16.53 17.65
N ARG A 148 3.28 -15.86 18.69
CA ARG A 148 2.55 -15.53 19.91
C ARG A 148 3.07 -14.23 20.54
N GLY A 149 2.22 -13.59 21.32
CA GLY A 149 2.57 -12.52 22.24
C GLY A 149 2.69 -11.15 21.56
N ILE A 150 3.27 -10.21 22.28
CA ILE A 150 3.37 -8.80 21.91
C ILE A 150 4.82 -8.35 21.72
N ASP A 151 5.72 -9.27 21.36
CA ASP A 151 7.15 -9.01 21.25
C ASP A 151 7.45 -7.82 20.32
N GLY A 152 8.08 -6.82 20.90
CA GLY A 152 8.41 -5.59 20.21
C GLY A 152 7.23 -4.66 19.95
N MET A 153 6.02 -4.93 20.43
CA MET A 153 4.90 -3.99 20.34
C MET A 153 4.95 -2.96 21.47
N SER A 154 4.50 -1.72 21.22
CA SER A 154 4.30 -0.77 22.30
C SER A 154 3.07 -1.18 23.12
N SER A 155 3.10 -0.90 24.43
CA SER A 155 1.97 -1.21 25.33
C SER A 155 0.67 -0.53 24.87
N ALA A 156 0.75 0.69 24.35
CA ALA A 156 -0.40 1.41 23.81
C ALA A 156 -1.01 0.71 22.58
N LEU A 157 -0.19 0.21 21.65
CA LEU A 157 -0.68 -0.50 20.47
C LEU A 157 -1.25 -1.87 20.85
N ALA A 158 -0.61 -2.59 21.78
CA ALA A 158 -1.11 -3.85 22.31
C ALA A 158 -2.47 -3.68 23.00
N ALA A 159 -2.62 -2.65 23.83
CA ALA A 159 -3.87 -2.35 24.52
C ALA A 159 -5.02 -2.03 23.54
N VAL A 160 -4.75 -1.21 22.51
CA VAL A 160 -5.73 -0.90 21.46
C VAL A 160 -6.15 -2.14 20.68
N CYS A 161 -5.22 -3.06 20.42
CA CYS A 161 -5.51 -4.29 19.68
C CYS A 161 -6.04 -5.43 20.56
N HIS A 162 -6.20 -5.20 21.87
CA HIS A 162 -6.54 -6.22 22.87
C HIS A 162 -5.62 -7.44 22.79
N LEU A 163 -4.30 -7.18 22.69
CA LEU A 163 -3.26 -8.20 22.64
C LEU A 163 -2.51 -8.27 23.97
N ASP A 164 -2.14 -9.48 24.35
CA ASP A 164 -1.31 -9.82 25.50
C ASP A 164 -0.25 -10.88 25.13
N ASP A 165 0.56 -11.30 26.10
CA ASP A 165 1.64 -12.28 25.91
C ASP A 165 1.17 -13.67 25.47
N SER A 166 -0.12 -13.98 25.62
CA SER A 166 -0.71 -15.26 25.22
C SER A 166 -1.35 -15.23 23.83
N SER A 167 -1.64 -14.03 23.32
CA SER A 167 -2.39 -13.82 22.08
C SER A 167 -1.67 -14.39 20.85
N THR A 168 -2.45 -14.85 19.89
CA THR A 168 -1.98 -15.48 18.64
C THR A 168 -2.82 -15.03 17.44
N ALA A 169 -2.44 -15.45 16.24
CA ALA A 169 -3.24 -15.21 15.04
C ALA A 169 -4.59 -15.96 15.04
N ASP A 170 -4.72 -17.02 15.83
CA ASP A 170 -5.92 -17.86 15.91
C ASP A 170 -6.99 -17.26 16.82
N ASP A 171 -6.59 -16.59 17.90
CA ASP A 171 -7.52 -15.94 18.84
C ASP A 171 -7.80 -14.47 18.49
N ASN A 172 -6.81 -13.73 17.96
CA ASN A 172 -6.94 -12.30 17.75
C ASN A 172 -6.80 -11.92 16.25
N PRO A 173 -7.84 -11.33 15.62
CA PRO A 173 -7.82 -10.99 14.21
C PRO A 173 -6.88 -9.83 13.85
N TYR A 174 -6.40 -9.05 14.82
CA TYR A 174 -5.49 -7.93 14.62
C TYR A 174 -4.01 -8.34 14.68
N PHE A 175 -3.71 -9.55 15.18
CA PHE A 175 -2.37 -9.99 15.56
C PHE A 175 -1.28 -9.69 14.52
N TYR A 176 -1.41 -10.22 13.30
CA TYR A 176 -0.41 -10.00 12.25
C TYR A 176 -0.34 -8.54 11.77
N ALA A 177 -1.49 -7.87 11.68
CA ALA A 177 -1.54 -6.47 11.26
C ALA A 177 -0.87 -5.55 12.28
N ALA A 178 -1.09 -5.78 13.57
CA ALA A 178 -0.48 -5.06 14.68
C ALA A 178 1.03 -5.28 14.73
N HIS A 179 1.51 -6.52 14.55
CA HIS A 179 2.94 -6.82 14.46
C HIS A 179 3.60 -6.16 13.24
N ALA A 180 2.95 -6.20 12.07
CA ALA A 180 3.44 -5.52 10.88
C ALA A 180 3.52 -4.00 11.06
N VAL A 181 2.49 -3.38 11.66
CA VAL A 181 2.51 -1.94 12.00
C VAL A 181 3.62 -1.62 13.01
N SER A 182 3.74 -2.41 14.07
CA SER A 182 4.78 -2.24 15.08
C SER A 182 6.18 -2.27 14.47
N HIS A 183 6.44 -3.22 13.56
CA HIS A 183 7.71 -3.34 12.87
C HIS A 183 8.06 -2.07 12.10
N ILE A 184 7.14 -1.54 11.29
CA ILE A 184 7.43 -0.35 10.47
C ILE A 184 7.51 0.93 11.29
N LEU A 185 6.76 1.05 12.39
CA LEU A 185 6.77 2.25 13.25
C LEU A 185 8.13 2.49 13.90
N LYS A 186 8.88 1.41 14.19
CA LYS A 186 10.23 1.47 14.76
C LYS A 186 11.32 1.92 13.80
N LEU A 187 11.07 1.85 12.49
CA LEU A 187 12.07 2.19 11.50
C LEU A 187 12.15 3.71 11.32
N PRO A 188 13.35 4.29 11.14
CA PRO A 188 13.46 5.64 10.61
C PRO A 188 12.78 5.74 9.23
N ASP A 189 12.14 6.87 8.93
CA ASP A 189 11.39 7.03 7.66
C ASP A 189 12.25 6.72 6.43
N ALA A 190 13.51 7.16 6.42
CA ALA A 190 14.46 6.90 5.32
C ALA A 190 14.81 5.41 5.11
N LYS A 191 14.50 4.54 6.08
CA LYS A 191 14.77 3.10 6.02
C LYS A 191 13.54 2.25 5.70
N VAL A 192 12.35 2.86 5.62
CA VAL A 192 11.13 2.13 5.22
C VAL A 192 11.23 1.77 3.74
N THR A 193 11.06 0.48 3.42
CA THR A 193 11.15 -0.06 2.05
C THR A 193 9.80 -0.64 1.62
N THR A 194 9.69 -0.97 0.32
CA THR A 194 8.52 -1.69 -0.21
C THR A 194 8.30 -3.05 0.47
N GLY A 195 9.36 -3.75 0.90
CA GLY A 195 9.23 -5.02 1.61
C GLY A 195 8.53 -4.87 2.95
N HIS A 196 8.94 -3.86 3.73
CA HIS A 196 8.36 -3.55 5.04
C HIS A 196 6.86 -3.23 4.98
N ILE A 197 6.46 -2.34 4.06
CA ILE A 197 5.05 -1.94 3.95
C ILE A 197 4.16 -3.11 3.49
N GLN A 198 4.75 -4.08 2.80
CA GLN A 198 4.04 -5.20 2.21
C GLN A 198 3.69 -6.28 3.24
N LEU A 199 4.40 -6.36 4.38
CA LEU A 199 4.00 -7.20 5.51
C LEU A 199 2.59 -6.88 5.99
N PHE A 200 2.28 -5.58 6.15
CA PHE A 200 0.95 -5.15 6.53
C PHE A 200 -0.08 -5.46 5.45
N ILE A 201 0.22 -5.16 4.18
CA ILE A 201 -0.70 -5.47 3.07
C ILE A 201 -1.00 -6.98 3.02
N GLY A 202 0.01 -7.82 3.23
CA GLY A 202 -0.14 -9.28 3.30
C GLY A 202 -1.01 -9.77 4.46
N SER A 203 -1.11 -8.99 5.54
CA SER A 203 -2.00 -9.28 6.68
C SER A 203 -3.47 -8.96 6.39
N ILE A 204 -3.79 -8.24 5.30
CA ILE A 204 -5.16 -7.88 4.91
C ILE A 204 -5.86 -9.07 4.23
N VAL A 205 -6.10 -10.10 5.03
CA VAL A 205 -6.77 -11.34 4.63
C VAL A 205 -7.76 -11.79 5.71
N GLY A 206 -8.60 -12.76 5.39
CA GLY A 206 -9.48 -13.44 6.35
C GLY A 206 -10.28 -12.50 7.27
N ARG A 207 -10.16 -12.71 8.59
CA ARG A 207 -10.91 -11.95 9.61
C ARG A 207 -10.53 -10.47 9.63
N PHE A 208 -9.24 -10.13 9.50
CA PHE A 208 -8.78 -8.74 9.52
C PHE A 208 -9.34 -7.94 8.36
N LYS A 209 -9.34 -8.51 7.16
CA LYS A 209 -9.96 -7.88 5.99
C LYS A 209 -11.44 -7.57 6.20
N ARG A 210 -12.20 -8.50 6.80
CA ARG A 210 -13.62 -8.30 7.10
C ARG A 210 -13.83 -7.17 8.11
N LEU A 211 -12.93 -7.02 9.09
CA LEU A 211 -12.98 -5.92 10.06
C LEU A 211 -12.75 -4.57 9.37
N LEU A 212 -11.80 -4.49 8.44
CA LEU A 212 -11.65 -3.29 7.61
C LEU A 212 -12.92 -3.00 6.80
N LEU A 213 -13.48 -3.98 6.09
CA LEU A 213 -14.71 -3.79 5.30
C LEU A 213 -15.90 -3.30 6.14
N THR A 214 -15.99 -3.77 7.39
CA THR A 214 -17.03 -3.36 8.35
C THR A 214 -16.66 -2.10 9.13
N ARG A 215 -15.56 -1.41 8.76
CA ARG A 215 -15.07 -0.17 9.35
C ARG A 215 -14.81 -0.28 10.85
N ASP A 216 -14.33 -1.45 11.29
CA ASP A 216 -13.95 -1.67 12.69
C ASP A 216 -12.90 -0.65 13.15
N SER A 217 -13.13 -0.09 14.33
CA SER A 217 -12.33 1.02 14.85
C SER A 217 -10.84 0.68 15.06
N VAL A 218 -10.51 -0.53 15.51
CA VAL A 218 -9.13 -0.97 15.74
C VAL A 218 -8.44 -1.22 14.39
N ALA A 219 -9.13 -1.89 13.47
CA ALA A 219 -8.63 -2.12 12.12
C ALA A 219 -8.33 -0.80 11.38
N LEU A 220 -9.22 0.20 11.53
CA LEU A 220 -9.02 1.54 10.98
C LEU A 220 -7.80 2.25 11.60
N VAL A 221 -7.59 2.15 12.91
CA VAL A 221 -6.38 2.71 13.55
C VAL A 221 -5.11 2.05 13.03
N LEU A 222 -5.09 0.73 12.88
CA LEU A 222 -3.93 0.03 12.31
C LEU A 222 -3.63 0.49 10.88
N LEU A 223 -4.66 0.62 10.03
CA LEU A 223 -4.51 1.14 8.67
C LEU A 223 -4.04 2.61 8.67
N TYR A 224 -4.56 3.45 9.57
CA TYR A 224 -4.11 4.82 9.74
C TYR A 224 -2.63 4.90 10.09
N LEU A 225 -2.18 4.13 11.09
CA LEU A 225 -0.78 4.10 11.51
C LEU A 225 0.13 3.64 10.37
N TRP A 226 -0.30 2.62 9.63
CA TRP A 226 0.40 2.17 8.44
C TRP A 226 0.50 3.26 7.37
N TYR A 227 -0.61 3.92 7.01
CA TYR A 227 -0.61 5.00 6.04
C TYR A 227 0.28 6.17 6.45
N ARG A 228 0.21 6.58 7.73
CA ARG A 228 1.02 7.66 8.27
C ARG A 228 2.50 7.35 8.08
N LYS A 229 2.94 6.15 8.47
CA LYS A 229 4.34 5.75 8.40
C LYS A 229 4.81 5.52 6.98
N ALA A 230 4.07 4.73 6.21
CA ALA A 230 4.43 4.35 4.85
C ALA A 230 4.39 5.55 3.90
N GLY A 231 3.42 6.45 4.07
CA GLY A 231 3.29 7.69 3.29
C GLY A 231 4.39 8.71 3.55
N CYS A 232 5.18 8.58 4.62
CA CYS A 232 6.39 9.39 4.82
C CYS A 232 7.48 9.06 3.80
N SER A 233 7.57 7.78 3.42
CA SER A 233 8.73 7.22 2.74
C SER A 233 8.42 6.81 1.30
N ILE A 234 7.15 6.51 1.02
CA ILE A 234 6.69 5.95 -0.23
C ILE A 234 5.68 6.90 -0.86
N TRP A 235 6.11 7.63 -1.89
CA TRP A 235 5.33 8.72 -2.50
C TRP A 235 3.95 8.28 -3.00
N TRP A 236 3.84 7.08 -3.56
CA TRP A 236 2.58 6.58 -4.12
C TRP A 236 1.56 6.21 -3.03
N ILE A 237 2.00 5.88 -1.81
CA ILE A 237 1.11 5.72 -0.65
C ILE A 237 0.62 7.08 -0.18
N LYS A 238 1.51 8.08 -0.19
CA LYS A 238 1.23 9.43 0.32
C LYS A 238 0.01 10.07 -0.36
N LEU A 239 -0.20 9.82 -1.65
CA LEU A 239 -1.35 10.36 -2.40
C LEU A 239 -2.69 9.89 -1.83
N ARG A 240 -2.85 8.59 -1.51
CA ARG A 240 -4.05 8.06 -0.86
C ARG A 240 -4.13 8.42 0.61
N ALA A 241 -3.02 8.32 1.34
CA ALA A 241 -2.94 8.65 2.75
C ALA A 241 -3.35 10.11 3.04
N ARG A 242 -3.10 11.05 2.12
CA ARG A 242 -3.53 12.46 2.25
C ARG A 242 -5.05 12.63 2.35
N VAL A 243 -5.82 11.69 1.80
CA VAL A 243 -7.28 11.76 1.75
C VAL A 243 -7.91 10.79 2.76
N GLU A 244 -7.41 9.55 2.80
CA GLU A 244 -7.97 8.51 3.67
C GLU A 244 -7.57 8.68 5.15
N CYS A 245 -6.37 9.20 5.48
CA CYS A 245 -6.04 9.40 6.90
C CYS A 245 -6.97 10.41 7.58
N PRO A 246 -7.24 11.61 7.03
CA PRO A 246 -8.23 12.50 7.61
C PRO A 246 -9.64 11.89 7.62
N SER A 247 -10.02 11.12 6.59
CA SER A 247 -11.31 10.42 6.54
C SER A 247 -11.46 9.42 7.70
N ILE A 248 -10.42 8.62 7.95
CA ILE A 248 -10.37 7.69 9.10
C ILE A 248 -10.50 8.45 10.42
N CYS A 249 -9.74 9.54 10.60
CA CYS A 249 -9.83 10.35 11.82
C CYS A 249 -11.25 10.89 12.06
N LEU A 250 -11.86 11.48 11.02
CA LEU A 250 -13.21 12.01 11.09
C LEU A 250 -14.23 10.90 11.39
N TYR A 251 -14.13 9.74 10.74
CA TYR A 251 -15.00 8.60 11.01
C TYR A 251 -14.92 8.14 12.46
N LEU A 252 -13.69 7.99 13.00
CA LEU A 252 -13.48 7.60 14.39
C LEU A 252 -13.97 8.66 15.38
N GLN A 253 -13.85 9.95 15.05
CA GLN A 253 -14.42 11.03 15.86
C GLN A 253 -15.96 11.03 15.88
N LEU A 254 -16.59 10.71 14.74
CA LEU A 254 -18.05 10.68 14.62
C LEU A 254 -18.68 9.45 15.27
N HIS A 255 -18.04 8.28 15.13
CA HIS A 255 -18.64 6.99 15.53
C HIS A 255 -18.01 6.35 16.77
N HIS A 256 -16.83 6.80 17.19
CA HIS A 256 -16.06 6.19 18.29
C HIS A 256 -15.47 7.25 19.23
N LYS A 257 -16.20 8.35 19.45
CA LYS A 257 -15.75 9.49 20.27
C LYS A 257 -15.32 9.10 21.69
N ASP A 258 -16.01 8.14 22.30
CA ASP A 258 -15.80 7.77 23.70
C ASP A 258 -14.60 6.81 23.91
N ASN A 259 -13.96 6.34 22.84
CA ASN A 259 -12.81 5.45 22.95
C ASN A 259 -11.50 6.23 23.11
N VAL A 260 -11.20 6.60 24.35
CA VAL A 260 -10.03 7.40 24.73
C VAL A 260 -8.70 6.76 24.29
N ALA A 261 -8.58 5.43 24.37
CA ALA A 261 -7.37 4.71 23.99
C ALA A 261 -7.07 4.85 22.48
N LEU A 262 -8.10 4.76 21.63
CA LEU A 262 -7.94 4.97 20.19
C LEU A 262 -7.50 6.41 19.89
N HIS A 263 -8.16 7.40 20.48
CA HIS A 263 -7.83 8.82 20.23
C HIS A 263 -6.44 9.19 20.73
N SER A 264 -5.99 8.64 21.87
CA SER A 264 -4.63 8.81 22.37
C SER A 264 -3.58 8.33 21.34
N VAL A 265 -3.79 7.15 20.73
CA VAL A 265 -2.86 6.63 19.71
C VAL A 265 -2.86 7.50 18.46
N LEU A 266 -4.01 8.01 18.04
CA LEU A 266 -4.12 8.93 16.90
C LEU A 266 -3.40 10.25 17.17
N GLU A 267 -3.58 10.86 18.34
CA GLU A 267 -2.98 12.14 18.72
C GLU A 267 -1.46 12.07 18.75
N VAL A 268 -0.90 11.05 19.40
CA VAL A 268 0.56 10.83 19.47
C VAL A 268 1.13 10.80 18.05
N HIS A 269 0.50 10.05 17.14
CA HIS A 269 1.00 9.90 15.78
C HIS A 269 0.63 11.06 14.86
N ALA A 270 -0.38 11.86 15.22
CA ALA A 270 -0.75 13.11 14.55
C ALA A 270 0.28 14.22 14.83
N ALA A 271 0.72 14.37 16.08
CA ALA A 271 1.57 15.45 16.58
C ALA A 271 3.02 15.44 16.05
N TYR A 272 3.53 14.29 15.60
CA TYR A 272 4.89 14.14 15.06
C TYR A 272 5.20 14.97 13.78
N ARG A 273 4.35 15.93 13.36
CA ARG A 273 4.51 16.59 12.05
C ARG A 273 3.95 18.01 11.87
N ILE A 274 3.79 18.81 12.93
CA ILE A 274 3.64 20.27 12.73
C ILE A 274 4.98 20.91 12.29
N GLU A 275 6.12 20.25 12.50
CA GLU A 275 7.44 20.77 12.11
C GLU A 275 8.04 20.04 10.89
N SER A 276 7.49 20.25 9.70
CA SER A 276 8.26 20.16 8.44
C SER A 276 7.41 20.58 7.23
N THR A 277 6.92 21.81 7.24
CA THR A 277 6.46 22.48 6.01
C THR A 277 6.68 23.99 6.11
N VAL A 278 7.92 24.39 6.41
CA VAL A 278 8.45 25.66 5.92
C VAL A 278 9.51 25.27 4.90
N PHE A 279 9.08 25.19 3.63
CA PHE A 279 9.98 25.07 2.51
C PHE A 279 10.80 26.36 2.40
N LYS A 280 12.13 26.24 2.47
CA LYS A 280 13.04 27.07 1.68
C LYS A 280 13.47 26.26 0.48
#